data_AF-A0A1H3AIR1-F1
#
_entry.id   AF-A0A1H3AIR1-F1
#
_cell.length_a   1.000
_cell.length_b   1.000
_cell.length_c   1.000
_cell.angle_alpha   90.00
_cell.angle_beta   90.00
_cell.angle_gamma   90.00
#
_symmetry.space_group_name_H-M   'P 1'
#
loop_
_entity.id
_entity.type
_entity.pdbx_description
1 polymer ?
#
loop_
_entity_poly.entity_id
_entity_poly.type
_entity_poly.pdbx_seq_one_letter_code
_entity_poly.pdbx_strand_id
1 'polypeptide(L)'
;MSTAIVDGDVAFAASPVAPLALADRCDAPAVVGGSNGRTGRGACGGQGFVRAALPSGNDLVFCAHHGREHEAALAAAGVTVRDGSGTITT
;
A
#
# COMPACT_ATOMS: atom_id res chain seq x y z
N MET A 1 8.83 -43.37 12.42
CA MET A 1 8.01 -42.18 12.20
C MET A 1 8.97 -41.03 11.92
N SER A 2 9.26 -40.78 10.64
CA SER A 2 10.23 -39.78 10.21
C SER A 2 9.46 -38.57 9.70
N THR A 3 9.42 -37.49 10.47
CA THR A 3 8.85 -36.22 10.03
C THR A 3 9.89 -35.50 9.18
N ALA A 4 9.68 -35.53 7.87
CA ALA A 4 10.44 -34.72 6.93
C ALA A 4 10.17 -33.24 7.21
N ILE A 5 11.24 -32.51 7.52
CA ILE A 5 11.24 -31.05 7.54
C ILE A 5 11.18 -30.64 6.07
N VAL A 6 10.08 -30.01 5.66
CA VAL A 6 10.01 -29.34 4.36
C VAL A 6 10.87 -28.08 4.43
N ASP A 7 12.11 -28.22 3.96
CA ASP A 7 12.96 -27.11 3.56
C ASP A 7 12.33 -26.47 2.32
N GLY A 8 11.72 -25.30 2.54
CA GLY A 8 11.17 -24.47 1.49
C GLY A 8 11.74 -23.09 1.68
N ASP A 9 13.02 -22.91 1.34
CA ASP A 9 13.61 -21.59 1.17
C ASP A 9 12.89 -20.87 0.02
N VAL A 10 11.76 -20.24 0.34
CA VAL A 10 11.14 -19.24 -0.52
C VAL A 10 12.12 -18.08 -0.54
N ALA A 11 13.02 -18.11 -1.51
CA ALA A 11 13.83 -16.95 -1.85
C ALA A 11 12.86 -15.81 -2.17
N PHE A 12 12.65 -14.94 -1.18
CA PHE A 12 11.98 -13.66 -1.33
C PHE A 12 12.92 -12.76 -2.14
N ALA A 13 13.08 -13.08 -3.42
CA ALA A 13 13.47 -12.07 -4.39
C ALA A 13 12.43 -10.99 -4.21
N ALA A 14 12.83 -9.87 -3.60
CA ALA A 14 11.96 -8.72 -3.41
C ALA A 14 11.38 -8.41 -4.79
N SER A 15 10.13 -8.81 -5.02
CA SER A 15 9.42 -8.47 -6.24
C SER A 15 9.63 -6.97 -6.39
N PRO A 16 10.23 -6.50 -7.50
CA PRO A 16 10.43 -5.07 -7.66
C PRO A 16 9.04 -4.45 -7.52
N VAL A 17 8.85 -3.58 -6.52
CA VAL A 17 7.57 -2.89 -6.31
C VAL A 17 7.16 -2.33 -7.66
N ALA A 18 6.00 -2.79 -8.15
CA ALA A 18 5.50 -2.42 -9.46
C ALA A 18 5.47 -0.89 -9.61
N PRO A 19 5.70 -0.35 -10.82
CA PRO A 19 5.52 1.07 -11.05
C PRO A 19 4.10 1.51 -10.70
N LEU A 20 3.96 2.75 -10.23
CA LEU A 20 2.65 3.38 -10.07
C LEU A 20 2.11 3.76 -11.45
N ALA A 21 0.85 3.41 -11.72
CA ALA A 21 0.11 3.80 -12.91
C ALA A 21 -0.90 4.90 -12.57
N LEU A 22 -1.25 5.74 -13.56
CA LEU A 22 -2.28 6.78 -13.38
C LEU A 22 -3.65 6.21 -12.96
N ALA A 23 -3.92 4.95 -13.31
CA ALA A 23 -5.15 4.25 -12.93
C ALA A 23 -5.15 3.78 -11.47
N ASP A 24 -4.01 3.72 -10.80
CA ASP A 24 -3.89 3.23 -9.43
C ASP A 24 -4.68 4.14 -8.47
N ARG A 25 -5.46 3.52 -7.58
CA ARG A 25 -6.30 4.21 -6.60
C ARG A 25 -5.92 3.82 -5.18
N CYS A 26 -6.10 4.77 -4.27
CA CYS A 26 -5.84 4.55 -2.87
C CYS A 26 -6.83 3.56 -2.25
N ASP A 27 -6.29 2.48 -1.69
CA ASP A 27 -7.02 1.41 -1.01
C ASP A 27 -7.41 1.78 0.43
N ALA A 28 -6.81 2.84 0.98
CA ALA A 28 -7.02 3.21 2.37
C ALA A 28 -8.47 3.67 2.63
N PRO A 29 -9.05 3.30 3.78
CA PRO A 29 -10.31 3.88 4.22
C PRO A 29 -10.12 5.38 4.50
N ALA A 30 -11.17 6.16 4.28
CA ALA A 30 -11.21 7.58 4.55
C ALA A 30 -12.49 7.97 5.28
N VAL A 31 -12.46 9.12 5.96
CA VAL A 31 -13.67 9.79 6.44
C VAL A 31 -14.19 10.66 5.31
N VAL A 32 -15.43 10.44 4.89
CA VAL A 32 -16.07 11.19 3.79
C VAL A 32 -17.19 12.04 4.36
N GLY A 33 -17.21 13.33 3.99
CA GLY A 33 -18.35 14.21 4.27
C GLY A 33 -19.53 13.86 3.38
N GLY A 34 -20.67 13.52 3.98
CA GLY A 34 -21.93 13.32 3.28
C GLY A 34 -22.60 14.65 2.93
N SER A 35 -23.43 14.63 1.90
CA SER A 35 -24.14 15.82 1.38
C SER A 35 -25.09 16.48 2.39
N ASN A 36 -25.40 15.79 3.50
CA ASN A 36 -26.23 16.28 4.61
C ASN A 36 -25.41 16.81 5.80
N GLY A 37 -24.09 16.99 5.65
CA GLY A 37 -23.20 17.45 6.71
C GLY A 37 -22.75 16.38 7.71
N ARG A 38 -23.13 15.10 7.54
CA ARG A 38 -22.62 13.99 8.38
C ARG A 38 -21.39 13.37 7.77
N THR A 39 -20.37 13.09 8.58
CA THR A 39 -19.21 12.29 8.16
C THR A 39 -19.48 10.80 8.27
N GLY A 40 -19.10 10.02 7.26
CA GLY A 40 -19.13 8.55 7.27
C GLY A 40 -17.76 7.94 6.98
N ARG A 41 -17.60 6.63 7.20
CA ARG A 41 -16.45 5.87 6.69
C ARG A 41 -16.72 5.47 5.24
N GLY A 42 -15.76 5.74 4.34
CA GLY A 42 -15.77 5.33 2.95
C GLY A 42 -14.37 4.91 2.49
N ALA A 43 -14.21 4.63 1.19
CA ALA A 43 -12.90 4.43 0.60
C ALA A 43 -12.29 5.79 0.20
N CYS A 44 -10.97 5.93 0.27
CA CYS A 44 -10.28 7.12 -0.23
C CYS A 44 -10.48 7.27 -1.74
N GLY A 45 -10.16 6.24 -2.52
CA GLY A 45 -10.36 6.21 -3.97
C GLY A 45 -9.59 7.26 -4.80
N GLY A 46 -8.79 8.12 -4.16
CA GLY A 46 -7.93 9.12 -4.82
C GLY A 46 -6.78 8.47 -5.59
N GLN A 47 -6.09 9.25 -6.44
CA GLN A 47 -4.94 8.75 -7.21
C GLN A 47 -3.84 8.20 -6.30
N GLY A 48 -3.32 7.03 -6.65
CA GLY A 48 -2.20 6.38 -6.00
C GLY A 48 -0.86 7.04 -6.34
N PHE A 49 -0.04 7.26 -5.32
CA PHE A 49 1.33 7.78 -5.44
C PHE A 49 2.32 7.02 -4.57
N VAL A 50 1.86 6.13 -3.71
CA VAL A 50 2.71 5.28 -2.87
C VAL A 50 2.24 3.85 -3.05
N ARG A 51 3.14 2.93 -3.40
CA ARG A 51 2.86 1.49 -3.48
C ARG A 51 3.72 0.78 -2.45
N ALA A 52 3.10 -0.05 -1.63
CA ALA A 52 3.76 -0.88 -0.64
C ALA A 52 3.56 -2.36 -1.02
N ALA A 53 4.64 -3.05 -1.38
CA ALA A 53 4.62 -4.50 -1.60
C ALA A 53 4.78 -5.22 -0.26
N LEU A 54 3.77 -6.00 0.11
CA LEU A 54 3.78 -6.79 1.33
C LEU A 54 4.60 -8.06 1.13
N PRO A 55 5.21 -8.60 2.20
CA PRO A 55 5.83 -9.93 2.21
C PRO A 55 4.85 -11.09 1.93
N SER A 56 3.56 -10.83 1.73
CA SER A 56 2.59 -11.85 1.31
C SER A 56 2.43 -11.91 -0.22
N GLY A 57 3.11 -11.02 -0.97
CA GLY A 57 3.01 -10.93 -2.43
C GLY A 57 1.86 -10.05 -2.95
N ASN A 58 1.09 -9.43 -2.06
CA ASN A 58 0.07 -8.44 -2.39
C ASN A 58 0.64 -7.01 -2.26
N ASP A 59 0.01 -6.06 -2.92
CA ASP A 59 0.33 -4.64 -2.79
C ASP A 59 -0.80 -3.88 -2.12
N LEU A 60 -0.43 -2.81 -1.40
CA LEU A 60 -1.34 -1.73 -1.04
C LEU A 60 -0.94 -0.47 -1.78
N VAL A 61 -1.92 0.23 -2.34
CA VAL A 61 -1.74 1.52 -2.99
C VAL A 61 -2.31 2.61 -2.09
N PHE A 62 -1.54 3.67 -1.88
CA PHE A 62 -1.94 4.84 -1.14
C PHE A 62 -1.84 6.10 -2.01
N CYS A 63 -2.76 7.04 -1.79
CA CYS A 63 -2.55 8.40 -2.26
C CYS A 63 -1.39 9.03 -1.48
N ALA A 64 -0.84 10.13 -1.98
CA ALA A 64 0.27 10.82 -1.32
C ALA A 64 -0.09 11.19 0.14
N HIS A 65 -1.36 11.49 0.41
CA HIS A 65 -1.88 11.76 1.76
C HIS A 65 -1.78 10.53 2.68
N HIS A 66 -2.51 9.46 2.37
CA HIS A 66 -2.55 8.29 3.24
C HIS A 66 -1.22 7.54 3.31
N GLY A 67 -0.39 7.63 2.25
CA GLY A 67 0.96 7.06 2.29
C GLY A 67 1.79 7.64 3.42
N ARG A 68 1.73 8.96 3.65
CA ARG A 68 2.40 9.64 4.77
C ARG A 68 1.78 9.27 6.12
N GLU A 69 0.46 9.20 6.20
CA GLU A 69 -0.22 8.80 7.44
C GLU A 69 0.11 7.36 7.87
N HIS A 70 0.40 6.48 6.90
CA HIS A 70 0.72 5.07 7.16
C HIS A 70 2.22 4.75 7.15
N GLU A 71 3.11 5.72 6.94
CA GLU A 71 4.55 5.51 6.77
C GLU A 71 5.17 4.65 7.88
N ALA A 72 4.91 5.00 9.14
CA ALA A 72 5.45 4.28 10.29
C ALA A 72 4.95 2.81 10.36
N ALA A 73 3.68 2.57 10.01
CA ALA A 73 3.11 1.23 10.01
C ALA A 73 3.67 0.38 8.87
N LEU A 74 3.88 0.97 7.69
CA LEU A 74 4.50 0.32 6.54
C LEU A 74 5.95 -0.07 6.86
N ALA A 75 6.72 0.85 7.46
CA ALA A 75 8.09 0.57 7.89
C ALA A 75 8.15 -0.58 8.92
N ALA A 76 7.25 -0.57 9.91
CA ALA A 76 7.16 -1.65 10.91
C ALA A 76 6.75 -3.00 10.31
N ALA A 77 5.96 -3.00 9.23
CA ALA A 77 5.51 -4.21 8.54
C ALA A 77 6.56 -4.81 7.59
N GLY A 78 7.74 -4.18 7.43
CA GLY A 78 8.82 -4.68 6.57
C GLY A 78 8.45 -4.71 5.09
N VAL A 79 7.53 -3.84 4.65
CA VAL A 79 7.10 -3.75 3.26
C VAL A 79 8.15 -3.01 2.42
N THR A 80 8.23 -3.35 1.14
CA THR A 80 9.03 -2.54 0.20
C THR A 80 8.16 -1.40 -0.33
N VAL A 81 8.62 -0.15 -0.22
CA VAL A 81 7.83 1.03 -0.61
C VAL A 81 8.41 1.69 -1.86
N ARG A 82 7.52 2.08 -2.79
CA ARG A 82 7.80 3.00 -3.89
C ARG A 82 6.94 4.26 -3.72
N ASP A 83 7.58 5.41 -3.54
CA ASP A 83 6.92 6.72 -3.48
C ASP A 83 7.18 7.49 -4.78
N GLY A 84 6.11 7.89 -5.46
CA GLY A 84 6.09 8.72 -6.66
C GLY A 84 5.51 10.11 -6.44
N SER A 85 5.16 10.49 -5.21
CA SER A 85 4.53 11.77 -4.88
C SER A 85 5.42 12.98 -5.21
N GLY A 86 6.75 12.81 -5.24
CA GLY A 86 7.71 13.83 -5.68
C GLY A 86 7.61 14.21 -7.17
N THR A 87 6.83 13.49 -7.97
CA THR A 87 6.58 13.82 -9.38
C THR A 87 5.40 14.76 -9.59
N ILE A 88 4.62 15.05 -8.54
CA ILE A 88 3.50 15.99 -8.58
C ILE A 88 4.09 17.41 -8.62
N THR A 89 4.26 17.96 -9.82
CA THR A 89 4.62 19.37 -10.00
C THR A 89 3.36 20.22 -9.72
N THR A 90 3.46 21.18 -8.80
CA THR A 90 2.38 22.11 -8.44
C THR A 90 2.33 23.30 -9.39
#